data_AF-A0A4Y8WKK1-F1
#
_entry.id   AF-A0A4Y8WKK1-F1
#
_cell.length_a   1.000
_cell.length_b   1.000
_cell.length_c   1.000
_cell.angle_alpha   90.00
_cell.angle_beta   90.00
_cell.angle_gamma   90.00
#
_symmetry.space_group_name_H-M   'P 1'
#
loop_
_entity.id
_entity.type
_entity.pdbx_description
1 polymer ?
#
loop_
_entity_poly.entity_id
_entity_poly.type
_entity_poly.pdbx_seq_one_letter_code
_entity_poly.pdbx_strand_id
1 'polypeptide(L)'
;MTRFILVTLALLCFPTMATIITTPAKPVIGINASEIAKRACYYQDQAYSDGAILQVGEHYMVCKAANDFETNGALKWVQLEARSAPEQQAPQGGKHYSVN
;
A
#
# COMPACT_ATOMS: atom_id res chain seq x y z
N MET A 1 -26.81 -43.76 -56.20
CA MET A 1 -25.46 -43.86 -55.61
C MET A 1 -25.02 -42.52 -54.99
N THR A 2 -25.11 -41.41 -55.74
CA THR A 2 -24.83 -40.04 -55.27
C THR A 2 -25.62 -39.58 -54.03
N ARG A 3 -26.89 -40.00 -53.89
CA ARG A 3 -27.71 -39.67 -52.71
C ARG A 3 -27.23 -40.35 -51.41
N PHE A 4 -26.70 -41.56 -51.50
CA PHE A 4 -26.15 -42.26 -50.34
C PHE A 4 -24.80 -41.66 -49.90
N ILE A 5 -23.99 -41.17 -50.85
CA ILE A 5 -22.72 -40.50 -50.58
C ILE A 5 -22.92 -39.21 -49.76
N LEU A 6 -23.96 -38.44 -50.06
CA LEU A 6 -24.27 -37.20 -49.34
C LEU A 6 -24.70 -37.46 -47.87
N VAL A 7 -25.45 -38.55 -47.63
CA VAL A 7 -25.87 -38.94 -46.28
C VAL A 7 -24.67 -39.44 -45.45
N THR A 8 -23.75 -40.21 -46.06
CA THR A 8 -22.54 -40.67 -45.37
C THR A 8 -21.57 -39.55 -45.03
N LEU A 9 -21.49 -38.50 -45.87
CA LEU A 9 -20.59 -37.36 -45.63
C LEU A 9 -21.11 -36.46 -44.47
N ALA A 10 -22.43 -36.36 -44.31
CA ALA A 10 -23.02 -35.60 -43.21
C ALA A 10 -22.81 -36.26 -41.83
N LEU A 11 -22.70 -37.60 -41.77
CA LEU A 11 -22.49 -38.34 -40.52
C LEU A 11 -21.07 -38.21 -39.95
N LEU A 12 -20.09 -37.73 -40.74
CA LEU A 12 -18.69 -37.63 -40.33
C LEU A 12 -18.34 -36.32 -39.60
N CYS A 13 -19.31 -35.42 -39.40
CA CYS A 13 -19.07 -34.14 -38.75
C CYS A 13 -19.27 -34.22 -37.23
N PHE A 14 -18.26 -34.71 -36.51
CA PHE A 14 -18.23 -34.64 -35.04
C PHE A 14 -17.59 -33.32 -34.59
N PRO A 15 -18.23 -32.53 -33.70
CA PRO A 15 -17.65 -31.30 -33.19
C PRO A 15 -16.48 -31.62 -32.24
N THR A 16 -15.30 -31.08 -32.54
CA THR A 16 -14.15 -31.16 -31.65
C THR A 16 -14.28 -30.09 -30.55
N MET A 17 -14.50 -30.52 -29.31
CA MET A 17 -14.53 -29.62 -28.16
C MET A 17 -13.10 -29.48 -27.60
N ALA A 18 -12.47 -28.33 -27.80
CA ALA A 18 -11.17 -28.03 -27.21
C ALA A 18 -11.34 -27.44 -25.79
N THR A 19 -10.63 -28.01 -24.81
CA THR A 19 -10.54 -27.44 -23.46
C THR A 19 -9.52 -26.31 -23.46
N ILE A 20 -9.95 -25.09 -23.14
CA ILE A 20 -9.05 -23.94 -22.97
C ILE A 20 -8.70 -23.84 -21.48
N ILE A 21 -7.45 -24.17 -21.14
CA ILE A 21 -6.90 -23.89 -19.82
C ILE A 21 -6.31 -22.48 -19.88
N THR A 22 -7.06 -21.50 -19.40
CA THR A 22 -6.51 -20.16 -19.18
C THR A 22 -5.61 -20.22 -17.94
N THR A 23 -4.31 -20.04 -18.13
CA THR A 23 -3.41 -19.84 -17.00
C THR A 23 -3.64 -18.44 -16.46
N PRO A 24 -3.84 -18.27 -15.13
CA PRO A 24 -4.01 -16.94 -14.55
C PRO A 24 -2.76 -16.11 -14.84
N ALA A 25 -2.96 -14.96 -15.49
CA ALA A 25 -1.88 -14.04 -15.79
C ALA A 25 -1.22 -13.59 -14.48
N LYS A 26 0.12 -13.54 -14.46
CA LYS A 26 0.86 -12.99 -13.33
C LYS A 26 0.43 -11.54 -13.11
N PRO A 27 0.07 -11.13 -11.87
CA PRO A 27 -0.31 -9.75 -11.62
C PRO A 27 0.86 -8.83 -11.97
N VAL A 28 0.58 -7.77 -12.74
CA VAL A 28 1.55 -6.72 -13.04
C VAL A 28 1.49 -5.72 -11.89
N ILE A 29 2.54 -5.67 -11.07
CA ILE A 29 2.69 -4.67 -10.01
C ILE A 29 3.27 -3.40 -10.64
N GLY A 30 2.44 -2.39 -10.85
CA GLY A 30 2.87 -1.07 -11.29
C GLY A 30 3.22 -0.18 -10.10
N ILE A 31 4.49 0.18 -9.94
CA ILE A 31 4.91 1.21 -8.98
C ILE A 31 4.98 2.57 -9.66
N ASN A 32 4.25 3.57 -9.14
CA ASN A 32 4.37 4.94 -9.62
C ASN A 32 5.58 5.60 -8.95
N ALA A 33 6.66 5.81 -9.70
CA ALA A 33 7.89 6.40 -9.16
C ALA A 33 7.68 7.80 -8.55
N SER A 34 6.66 8.56 -9.00
CA SER A 34 6.33 9.87 -8.44
C SER A 34 5.72 9.80 -7.04
N GLU A 35 5.20 8.62 -6.64
CA GLU A 35 4.66 8.40 -5.30
C GLU A 35 5.74 7.95 -4.31
N ILE A 36 6.74 7.19 -4.76
CA ILE A 36 7.85 6.71 -3.90
C ILE A 36 8.64 7.87 -3.26
N ALA A 37 8.76 9.00 -3.96
CA ALA A 37 9.53 10.15 -3.48
C ALA A 37 8.74 11.09 -2.54
N LYS A 38 7.46 10.82 -2.26
CA LYS A 38 6.64 11.71 -1.42
C LYS A 38 6.97 11.50 0.06
N ARG A 39 7.17 12.59 0.78
CA ARG A 39 7.30 12.60 2.25
C ARG A 39 5.90 12.40 2.87
N ALA A 40 5.48 11.14 2.98
CA ALA A 40 4.18 10.75 3.50
C ALA A 40 4.24 9.44 4.29
N CYS A 41 3.31 9.24 5.22
CA CYS A 41 3.02 7.91 5.75
C CYS A 41 1.93 7.25 4.91
N TYR A 42 2.07 5.96 4.62
CA TYR A 42 1.08 5.21 3.84
C TYR A 42 0.27 4.27 4.72
N TYR A 43 -1.04 4.18 4.44
CA TYR A 43 -1.93 3.17 5.02
C TYR A 43 -3.11 2.93 4.07
N GLN A 44 -3.40 1.66 3.76
CA GLN A 44 -4.46 1.27 2.80
C GLN A 44 -4.45 2.09 1.49
N ASP A 45 -3.28 2.14 0.84
CA ASP A 45 -3.05 2.86 -0.42
C ASP A 45 -3.33 4.38 -0.37
N GLN A 46 -3.44 4.96 0.82
CA GLN A 46 -3.60 6.40 1.04
C GLN A 46 -2.35 7.00 1.67
N ALA A 47 -1.99 8.19 1.20
CA ALA A 47 -0.86 8.97 1.69
C ALA A 47 -1.33 10.02 2.71
N TYR A 48 -0.64 10.08 3.84
CA TYR A 48 -0.92 10.99 4.95
C TYR A 48 0.30 11.89 5.21
N SER A 49 0.02 13.17 5.46
CA SER A 49 1.05 14.17 5.76
C SER A 49 1.52 14.12 7.21
N ASP A 50 2.60 14.82 7.51
CA ASP A 50 3.07 15.09 8.87
C ASP A 50 1.94 15.64 9.76
N GLY A 51 1.80 15.11 10.97
CA GLY A 51 0.75 15.44 11.93
C GLY A 51 -0.60 14.74 11.72
N ALA A 52 -0.79 13.99 10.64
CA ALA A 52 -2.03 13.23 10.44
C ALA A 52 -2.22 12.16 11.52
N ILE A 53 -3.46 12.04 12.04
CA ILE A 53 -3.83 11.03 13.03
C ILE A 53 -4.69 9.95 12.36
N LEU A 54 -4.34 8.70 12.59
CA LEU A 54 -4.99 7.52 12.05
C LEU A 54 -5.36 6.57 13.18
N GLN A 55 -6.58 6.06 13.17
CA GLN A 55 -7.02 4.99 14.07
C GLN A 55 -7.00 3.65 13.32
N VAL A 56 -6.33 2.66 13.90
CA VAL A 56 -6.28 1.27 13.39
C VAL A 56 -6.70 0.34 14.52
N GLY A 57 -7.96 -0.11 14.48
CA GLY A 57 -8.58 -0.82 15.59
C GLY A 57 -8.65 0.07 16.85
N GLU A 58 -8.04 -0.40 17.93
CA GLU A 58 -7.97 0.32 19.22
C GLU A 58 -6.73 1.21 19.36
N HIS A 59 -5.91 1.33 18.31
CA HIS A 59 -4.67 2.09 18.36
C HIS A 59 -4.78 3.39 17.56
N TYR A 60 -4.42 4.50 18.20
CA TYR A 60 -4.21 5.77 17.54
C TYR A 60 -2.74 5.90 17.15
N MET A 61 -2.48 6.38 15.95
CA MET A 61 -1.14 6.64 15.45
C MET A 61 -1.09 8.05 14.86
N VAL A 62 0.09 8.66 14.93
CA VAL A 62 0.38 9.95 14.30
C VAL A 62 1.53 9.80 13.32
N CYS A 63 1.38 10.36 12.13
CA CYS A 63 2.45 10.44 11.14
C CYS A 63 3.43 11.54 11.56
N LYS A 64 4.68 11.21 11.88
CA LYS A 64 5.71 12.17 12.33
C LYS A 64 7.06 11.87 11.70
N ALA A 65 8.00 12.81 11.83
CA ALA A 65 9.40 12.61 11.43
C ALA A 65 9.95 11.29 11.99
N ALA A 66 10.66 10.54 11.14
CA ALA A 66 11.29 9.29 11.56
C ALA A 66 12.44 9.53 12.53
N ASN A 67 13.14 10.66 12.36
CA ASN A 67 14.27 11.11 13.15
C ASN A 67 14.05 12.56 13.60
N ASP A 68 14.44 12.89 14.83
CA ASP A 68 14.25 14.24 15.39
C ASP A 68 15.29 15.26 14.92
N PHE A 69 16.36 14.78 14.28
CA PHE A 69 17.46 15.62 13.78
C PHE A 69 17.30 16.01 12.31
N GLU A 70 16.30 15.45 11.61
CA GLU A 70 16.07 15.67 10.19
C GLU A 70 14.75 16.41 9.95
N THR A 71 14.80 17.66 9.51
CA THR A 71 13.59 18.45 9.21
C THR A 71 12.91 18.02 7.91
N ASN A 72 13.68 17.46 6.96
CA ASN A 72 13.20 16.98 5.66
C ASN A 72 13.33 15.46 5.50
N GLY A 73 13.54 14.73 6.59
CA GLY A 73 13.68 13.27 6.59
C GLY A 73 12.36 12.54 6.33
N ALA A 74 12.42 11.20 6.26
CA ALA A 74 11.25 10.35 6.08
C ALA A 74 10.24 10.49 7.23
N LEU A 75 8.98 10.16 6.96
CA LEU A 75 7.92 10.08 7.96
C LEU A 75 7.68 8.63 8.38
N LYS A 76 7.19 8.43 9.62
CA LYS A 76 6.78 7.14 10.15
C LYS A 76 5.51 7.27 10.99
N TRP A 77 4.78 6.16 11.12
CA TRP A 77 3.70 6.05 12.10
C TRP A 77 4.29 5.88 13.50
N VAL A 78 3.80 6.69 14.45
CA VAL A 78 4.13 6.61 15.87
C VAL A 78 2.84 6.38 16.64
N GLN A 79 2.82 5.38 17.51
CA GLN A 79 1.65 5.10 18.34
C GLN A 79 1.44 6.22 19.37
N LEU A 80 0.20 6.67 19.49
CA LEU A 80 -0.24 7.57 20.54
C LEU A 80 -0.61 6.72 21.74
N GLU A 81 0.21 6.75 22.79
CA GLU A 81 -0.13 6.12 24.05
C GLU A 81 -1.37 6.80 24.63
N ALA A 82 -2.36 5.98 25.03
CA ALA A 82 -3.53 6.45 25.75
C ALA A 82 -3.04 7.03 27.08
N ARG A 83 -3.03 8.36 27.19
CA ARG A 83 -2.52 9.10 28.34
C ARG A 83 -3.17 8.64 29.64
N SER A 84 -2.49 7.80 30.42
CA SER A 84 -2.59 7.86 31.87
C SER A 84 -1.66 8.96 32.36
N ALA A 85 -2.24 10.14 32.64
CA ALA A 85 -1.63 11.37 33.13
C ALA A 85 -0.62 12.09 32.18
N PRO A 86 -0.57 13.44 32.17
CA PRO A 86 0.43 14.18 31.41
C PRO A 86 1.82 13.85 31.95
N GLU A 87 2.63 13.12 31.18
CA GLU A 87 4.07 13.26 31.35
C GLU A 87 4.42 14.67 30.87
N GLN A 88 4.70 15.55 31.83
CA GLN A 88 5.29 16.85 31.58
C GLN A 88 6.58 16.60 30.81
N GLN A 89 6.58 16.91 29.52
CA GLN A 89 7.83 17.10 28.78
C GLN A 89 8.62 18.14 29.56
N ALA A 90 9.67 17.69 30.24
CA ALA A 90 10.62 18.57 30.88
C ALA A 90 11.09 19.58 29.81
N PRO A 91 11.11 20.89 30.11
CA PRO A 91 11.65 21.85 29.17
C PRO A 91 13.08 21.43 28.82
N GLN A 92 13.32 21.15 27.54
CA GLN A 92 14.67 20.91 27.03
C GLN A 92 15.50 22.13 27.40
N GLY A 93 16.47 21.91 28.30
CA GLY A 93 17.27 22.95 28.91
C GLY A 93 17.84 23.90 27.86
N GLY A 94 17.45 25.17 27.96
CA GLY A 94 18.09 26.25 27.23
C GLY A 94 19.57 26.23 27.57
N LYS A 95 20.43 26.09 26.56
CA LYS A 95 21.88 26.27 26.72
C LYS A 95 22.11 27.70 27.19
N HIS A 96 22.46 27.87 28.46
CA HIS A 96 22.90 29.14 29.01
C HIS A 96 24.29 29.44 28.46
N TYR A 97 24.39 30.29 27.44
CA TYR A 97 25.68 30.80 26.98
C TYR A 97 26.24 31.76 28.03
N SER A 98 27.34 31.35 28.66
CA SER A 98 28.13 32.21 29.55
C SER A 98 28.83 33.26 28.68
N VAL A 99 28.37 34.50 28.74
CA VAL A 99 29.13 35.64 28.19
C VAL A 99 30.12 36.06 29.27
N ASN A 100 31.41 35.94 28.96
CA ASN A 100 32.49 36.59 29.71
C ASN A 100 32.91 37.85 28.97
#